data_AF-A0A7Y2DRD0-F1
#
_entry.id   AF-A0A7Y2DRD0-F1
#
_cell.length_a   1.000
_cell.length_b   1.000
_cell.length_c   1.000
_cell.angle_alpha   90.00
_cell.angle_beta   90.00
_cell.angle_gamma   90.00
#
_symmetry.space_group_name_H-M   'P 1'
#
loop_
_entity.id
_entity.type
_entity.pdbx_description
1 polymer ?
#
loop_
_entity_poly.entity_id
_entity_poly.type
_entity_poly.pdbx_seq_one_letter_code
_entity_poly.pdbx_strand_id
1 'polypeptide(L)'
;MLLAQILVYTAAIYLTIGLIFSVYFSFFGVKKFDDAAKDAGIGFRLIIFFGVAAFWALLAWRIFNGKGQQEEVTAHKGVARGN
;
A
#
# COMPACT_ATOMS: atom_id res chain seq x y z
N MET A 1 19.90 -5.57 -30.02
CA MET A 1 20.46 -6.08 -28.74
C MET A 1 20.27 -5.09 -27.59
N LEU A 2 20.58 -3.80 -27.76
CA LEU A 2 20.39 -2.75 -26.74
C LEU A 2 18.96 -2.67 -26.16
N LEU A 3 17.92 -2.75 -27.00
CA LEU A 3 16.53 -2.63 -26.55
C LEU A 3 16.13 -3.71 -25.53
N ALA A 4 16.55 -4.96 -25.77
CA ALA A 4 16.26 -6.07 -24.87
C ALA A 4 16.95 -5.90 -23.52
N GLN A 5 18.20 -5.43 -23.51
CA GLN A 5 18.93 -5.16 -22.26
C GLN A 5 18.27 -4.05 -21.45
N ILE A 6 17.84 -2.96 -22.09
CA ILE A 6 17.15 -1.85 -21.42
C ILE A 6 15.86 -2.36 -20.77
N LEU A 7 15.03 -3.11 -21.50
CA LEU A 7 13.79 -3.67 -20.95
C LEU A 7 14.04 -4.57 -19.75
N VAL A 8 15.02 -5.47 -19.83
CA VAL A 8 15.36 -6.38 -18.74
C VAL A 8 15.89 -5.62 -17.52
N TYR A 9 16.77 -4.63 -17.71
CA TYR A 9 17.29 -3.84 -16.59
C TYR A 9 16.21 -2.96 -15.95
N THR A 10 15.36 -2.31 -16.75
CA THR A 10 14.24 -1.51 -16.22
C THR A 10 13.27 -2.40 -15.44
N ALA A 11 12.93 -3.58 -15.97
CA ALA A 11 12.07 -4.54 -15.27
C ALA A 11 12.73 -5.06 -13.98
N ALA A 12 14.02 -5.36 -14.00
CA ALA A 12 14.76 -5.81 -12.82
C ALA A 12 14.79 -4.74 -11.72
N ILE A 13 15.04 -3.48 -12.08
CA ILE A 13 15.00 -2.35 -11.14
C ILE A 13 13.60 -2.17 -10.58
N TYR A 14 12.56 -2.20 -11.44
CA TYR A 14 11.17 -2.08 -11.02
C TYR A 14 10.77 -3.18 -10.02
N LEU A 15 11.14 -4.44 -10.30
CA LEU A 15 10.88 -5.58 -9.42
C LEU A 15 11.66 -5.47 -8.10
N THR A 16 12.91 -5.03 -8.15
CA THR A 16 13.76 -4.86 -6.95
C THR A 16 13.18 -3.80 -6.01
N ILE A 17 12.76 -2.66 -6.56
CA ILE A 17 12.10 -1.60 -5.79
C ILE A 17 10.77 -2.10 -5.23
N GLY A 18 9.98 -2.82 -6.03
CA GLY A 18 8.73 -3.42 -5.58
C GLY A 18 8.90 -4.43 -4.44
N LEU A 19 9.99 -5.21 -4.47
CA LEU A 19 10.35 -6.14 -3.39
C LEU A 19 10.68 -5.40 -2.10
N ILE A 20 11.54 -4.38 -2.15
CA ILE A 20 11.90 -3.56 -0.99
C ILE A 20 10.65 -2.87 -0.41
N PHE A 21 9.80 -2.33 -1.28
CA PHE A 21 8.56 -1.68 -0.89
C PHE A 21 7.58 -2.67 -0.25
N SER A 22 7.45 -3.88 -0.79
CA SER A 22 6.58 -4.92 -0.24
C SER A 22 7.05 -5.38 1.14
N VAL A 23 8.36 -5.55 1.33
CA VAL A 23 8.94 -5.84 2.64
C VAL A 23 8.61 -4.71 3.62
N TYR A 24 8.91 -3.46 3.28
CA TYR A 24 8.63 -2.30 4.12
C TYR A 24 7.15 -2.20 4.48
N PHE A 25 6.27 -2.37 3.51
CA PHE A 25 4.82 -2.27 3.68
C PHE A 25 4.24 -3.44 4.50
N SER A 26 4.80 -4.64 4.38
CA SER A 26 4.41 -5.79 5.20
C SER A 26 4.67 -5.52 6.69
N PHE A 27 5.78 -4.84 7.02
CA PHE A 27 6.12 -4.50 8.41
C PHE A 27 5.41 -3.23 8.92
N PHE A 28 5.34 -2.16 8.12
CA PHE A 28 4.82 -0.85 8.53
C PHE A 28 3.41 -0.55 8.02
N GLY A 29 3.09 -0.94 6.79
CA GLY A 29 1.83 -0.64 6.11
C GLY A 29 0.65 -1.43 6.69
N VAL A 30 0.83 -2.72 6.99
CA VAL A 30 -0.22 -3.58 7.57
C VAL A 30 -0.77 -3.00 8.88
N LYS A 31 0.10 -2.45 9.74
CA LYS A 31 -0.31 -1.81 10.99
C LYS A 31 -1.02 -0.47 10.81
N LYS A 32 -0.77 0.24 9.69
CA LYS A 32 -1.32 1.58 9.44
C LYS A 32 -2.65 1.54 8.69
N PHE A 33 -2.87 0.51 7.86
CA PHE A 33 -4.09 0.37 7.08
C PHE A 33 -5.22 -0.33 7.83
N ASP A 34 -4.91 -1.22 8.78
CA ASP A 34 -5.97 -1.91 9.52
C ASP A 34 -5.48 -2.34 10.90
N ASP A 35 -6.07 -1.77 11.95
CA ASP A 35 -5.79 -2.16 13.33
C ASP A 35 -6.27 -3.60 13.60
N ALA A 36 -7.23 -4.11 12.82
CA ALA A 36 -7.69 -5.50 12.86
C ALA A 36 -6.67 -6.49 12.28
N ALA A 37 -5.72 -6.03 11.46
CA ALA A 37 -4.64 -6.86 10.93
C ALA A 37 -3.52 -7.14 11.94
N LYS A 38 -3.59 -6.56 13.15
CA LYS A 38 -2.68 -6.92 14.25
C LYS A 38 -2.85 -8.38 14.69
N ASP A 39 -4.07 -8.92 14.62
CA ASP A 39 -4.39 -10.32 14.94
C ASP A 39 -4.39 -11.25 13.71
N ALA A 40 -4.21 -10.70 12.51
CA ALA A 40 -4.23 -11.49 11.29
C ALA A 40 -2.97 -12.37 11.19
N GLY A 41 -3.20 -13.68 11.10
CA GLY A 41 -2.15 -14.70 11.03
C GLY A 41 -1.21 -14.57 9.82
N ILE A 42 -0.11 -15.32 9.87
CA ILE A 42 0.98 -15.30 8.86
C ILE A 42 0.48 -15.47 7.41
N GLY A 43 -0.59 -16.23 7.18
CA GLY A 43 -1.18 -16.41 5.85
C GLY A 43 -1.72 -15.11 5.23
N PHE A 44 -2.36 -14.26 6.03
CA PHE A 44 -2.86 -12.97 5.57
C PHE A 44 -1.72 -12.02 5.18
N ARG A 45 -0.63 -12.03 5.95
CA ARG A 45 0.59 -11.26 5.63
C ARG A 45 1.23 -11.69 4.31
N LEU A 46 1.24 -12.99 3.99
CA LEU A 46 1.77 -13.48 2.72
C LEU A 46 0.90 -13.04 1.53
N ILE A 47 -0.42 -13.11 1.66
CA ILE A 47 -1.34 -12.65 0.61
C ILE A 47 -1.18 -11.15 0.36
N ILE A 48 -1.12 -10.34 1.43
CA ILE A 48 -0.86 -8.91 1.31
C ILE A 48 0.53 -8.65 0.72
N PHE A 49 1.55 -9.38 1.14
CA PHE A 49 2.90 -9.23 0.60
C PHE A 49 2.94 -9.46 -0.92
N PHE A 50 2.27 -10.50 -1.42
CA PHE A 50 2.15 -10.74 -2.86
C PHE A 50 1.33 -9.64 -3.55
N GLY A 51 0.21 -9.21 -2.97
CA GLY A 51 -0.62 -8.13 -3.50
C GLY A 51 0.13 -6.80 -3.57
N VAL A 52 0.88 -6.45 -2.53
CA VAL A 52 1.66 -5.22 -2.45
C VAL A 52 2.86 -5.30 -3.38
N ALA A 53 3.55 -6.43 -3.48
CA ALA A 53 4.65 -6.60 -4.43
C ALA A 53 4.17 -6.47 -5.89
N ALA A 54 2.98 -6.99 -6.21
CA ALA A 54 2.39 -6.86 -7.55
C ALA A 54 1.91 -5.43 -7.86
N PHE A 55 1.27 -4.77 -6.88
CA PHE A 55 0.63 -3.46 -7.06
C PHE A 55 1.41 -2.31 -6.41
N TRP A 56 2.71 -2.47 -6.14
CA TRP A 56 3.49 -1.49 -5.39
C TRP A 56 3.49 -0.11 -6.05
N ALA A 57 3.59 -0.02 -7.38
CA ALA A 57 3.56 1.25 -8.09
C ALA A 57 2.20 1.94 -7.98
N LEU A 58 1.11 1.18 -8.00
CA LEU A 58 -0.24 1.70 -7.83
C LEU A 58 -0.49 2.15 -6.38
N LEU A 59 0.06 1.43 -5.41
CA LEU A 59 0.01 1.78 -3.99
C LEU A 59 0.87 3.01 -3.68
N ALA A 60 2.10 3.06 -4.20
CA ALA A 60 2.96 4.22 -4.13
C ALA A 60 2.28 5.41 -4.80
N TRP A 61 1.70 5.22 -5.99
CA TRP A 61 0.93 6.25 -6.67
C TRP A 61 -0.25 6.72 -5.82
N ARG A 62 -1.02 5.82 -5.20
CA ARG A 62 -2.12 6.18 -4.29
C ARG A 62 -1.65 6.94 -3.05
N ILE A 63 -0.47 6.61 -2.50
CA ILE A 63 0.12 7.32 -1.36
C ILE A 63 0.59 8.73 -1.77
N PHE A 64 1.29 8.85 -2.90
CA PHE A 64 1.79 10.14 -3.41
C PHE A 64 0.67 11.03 -3.96
N ASN A 65 -0.34 10.45 -4.60
CA ASN A 65 -1.55 11.13 -5.07
C ASN A 65 -2.67 11.11 -4.01
N GLY A 66 -2.33 10.88 -2.74
CA GLY A 66 -3.25 10.89 -1.61
C GLY A 66 -3.92 12.24 -1.43
N LYS A 67 -4.87 12.58 -2.30
CA LYS A 67 -6.05 13.34 -1.94
C LYS A 67 -6.66 12.51 -0.83
N GLY A 68 -6.47 12.98 0.40
CA GLY A 68 -6.92 12.31 1.61
C GLY A 68 -8.31 11.77 1.37
N GLN A 69 -8.51 10.53 1.81
CA GLN A 69 -9.84 10.00 2.11
C GLN A 69 -10.67 11.19 2.56
N GLN A 70 -11.64 11.62 1.75
CA GLN A 70 -12.58 12.62 2.22
C GLN A 70 -13.20 11.94 3.42
N GLU A 71 -12.75 12.37 4.60
CA GLU A 71 -13.53 12.23 5.82
C GLU A 71 -14.89 12.72 5.39
N GLU A 72 -15.83 11.80 5.23
CA GLU A 72 -17.23 12.15 5.22
C GLU A 72 -17.42 12.88 6.54
N VAL A 73 -17.34 14.21 6.50
CA VAL A 73 -17.90 15.08 7.52
C VAL A 73 -19.40 14.95 7.31
N THR A 74 -19.93 13.77 7.66
CA THR A 74 -21.36 13.54 7.70
C THR A 74 -21.89 14.52 8.74
N ALA A 75 -22.76 15.43 8.31
CA ALA A 75 -23.40 16.46 9.14
C ALA A 75 -24.07 15.88 10.41
N HIS A 76 -24.31 14.56 10.44
CA HIS A 76 -24.85 13.83 11.58
C HIS A 76 -24.01 13.84 12.87
N LYS A 77 -22.68 14.10 12.82
CA LYS A 77 -21.85 14.14 14.04
C LYS A 77 -21.75 15.52 14.71
N GLY A 78 -22.22 16.59 14.07
CA GLY A 78 -22.23 17.94 14.64
C GLY A 78 -23.33 18.17 15.68
N VAL A 79 -24.42 17.40 15.62
CA VAL A 79 -25.60 17.62 16.47
C VAL A 79 -25.48 16.93 17.84
N ALA A 80 -24.63 15.91 17.97
CA ALA A 80 -24.48 15.17 19.23
C ALA A 80 -23.44 15.75 20.20
N ARG A 81 -22.74 16.84 19.83
CA ARG A 81 -21.71 17.50 20.67
C ARG A 81 -22.17 18.85 21.25
N GLY A 82 -23.47 19.14 21.19
CA GLY A 82 -24.08 20.30 21.83
C GLY A 82 -25.08 19.88 22.90
N ASN A 83 -24.56 19.55 24.09
CA ASN A 83 -25.30 19.62 25.35
C ASN A 83 -24.32 19.95 26.47
#